data_AF-A0A8D9HHT9-F1
#
_entry.id   AF-A0A8D9HHT9-F1
#
_cell.length_a   1.000
_cell.length_b   1.000
_cell.length_c   1.000
_cell.angle_alpha   90.00
_cell.angle_beta   90.00
_cell.angle_gamma   90.00
#
_symmetry.space_group_name_H-M   'P 1'
#
loop_
_entity.id
_entity.type
_entity.pdbx_description
1 polymer ?
#
loop_
_entity_poly.entity_id
_entity_poly.type
_entity_poly.pdbx_seq_one_letter_code
_entity_poly.pdbx_strand_id
1 'polypeptide(L)' 'LNNRKLQFSAYNWTREIHWWAKKFTDIKFTWTGREANKVADRLAKARLPDNCSFQFNFYVPSCVTNLLHKDYVNSF' A
#
# COMPACT_ATOMS: atom_id res chain seq x y z
N LEU A 1 20.48 21.74 21.57
CA LEU A 1 19.36 21.99 20.64
C LEU A 1 19.15 20.73 19.81
N ASN A 2 18.04 20.05 20.05
CA ASN A 2 17.82 18.65 19.64
C ASN A 2 17.88 18.48 18.12
N ASN A 3 18.61 17.44 17.70
CA ASN A 3 18.84 16.94 16.35
C ASN A 3 17.55 16.42 15.65
N ARG A 4 16.42 17.11 15.85
CA ARG A 4 15.12 16.81 15.23
C ARG A 4 15.17 17.29 13.78
N LYS A 5 15.77 16.49 12.89
CA LYS A 5 15.49 16.60 11.45
C LYS A 5 13.97 16.49 11.29
N LEU A 6 13.33 17.59 10.92
CA LEU A 6 11.94 17.59 10.47
C LEU A 6 11.80 16.46 9.44
N GLN A 7 10.91 15.49 9.69
CA GLN A 7 10.61 14.42 8.76
C GLN A 7 9.81 14.97 7.59
N PHE A 8 10.43 15.82 6.76
CA PHE A 8 9.82 16.44 5.59
C PHE A 8 9.20 15.38 4.65
N SER A 9 9.76 14.18 4.59
CA SER A 9 9.21 13.07 3.82
C SER A 9 7.79 12.71 4.25
N ALA A 10 7.52 12.52 5.55
CA ALA A 10 6.20 12.16 6.04
C ALA A 10 5.17 13.28 5.80
N TYR A 11 5.60 14.54 5.95
CA TYR A 11 4.78 15.70 5.62
C TYR A 11 4.45 15.75 4.11
N ASN A 12 5.45 15.54 3.25
CA ASN A 12 5.27 15.51 1.81
C ASN A 12 4.32 14.39 1.38
N TRP A 13 4.50 13.17 1.90
CA TRP A 13 3.60 12.04 1.61
C TRP A 13 2.17 12.32 2.08
N THR A 14 2.00 12.86 3.29
CA THR A 14 0.66 13.24 3.78
C THR A 14 0.00 14.26 2.86
N ARG A 15 0.74 15.27 2.41
CA ARG A 15 0.21 16.28 1.49
C ARG A 15 -0.19 15.67 0.14
N GLU A 16 0.60 14.75 -0.40
CA GLU A 16 0.28 14.06 -1.66
C GLU A 16 -0.95 13.16 -1.52
N ILE A 17 -1.08 12.41 -0.43
CA ILE A 17 -2.28 11.59 -0.14
C ILE A 17 -3.53 12.47 -0.15
N HIS A 18 -3.52 13.61 0.54
CA HIS A 18 -4.66 14.54 0.55
C HIS A 18 -4.89 15.20 -0.82
N TRP A 19 -3.85 15.44 -1.60
CA TRP A 19 -4.00 15.97 -2.96
C TRP A 19 -4.72 14.98 -3.88
N TRP A 20 -4.35 13.70 -3.82
CA TRP A 20 -5.02 12.63 -4.56
C TRP A 20 -6.45 12.37 -4.08
N ALA A 21 -6.68 12.42 -2.76
CA ALA A 21 -8.00 12.25 -2.17
C ALA A 21 -9.05 13.21 -2.77
N LYS A 22 -8.67 14.45 -3.07
CA LYS A 22 -9.54 15.47 -3.69
C LYS A 22 -10.00 15.13 -5.11
N LYS A 23 -9.42 14.11 -5.76
CA LYS A 23 -9.81 13.66 -7.10
C LYS A 23 -10.98 12.69 -7.09
N PHE A 24 -11.34 12.17 -5.92
CA PHE A 24 -12.47 11.26 -5.75
C PHE A 24 -13.70 12.01 -5.25
N THR A 25 -14.89 11.62 -5.71
CA THR A 25 -16.16 12.21 -5.25
C THR A 25 -16.43 11.89 -3.78
N ASP A 26 -16.05 10.68 -3.33
CA ASP A 26 -16.13 10.25 -1.94
C ASP A 26 -14.91 9.37 -1.62
N ILE A 27 -14.34 9.53 -0.42
CA ILE A 27 -13.17 8.79 0.05
C ILE A 27 -13.19 8.66 1.58
N LYS A 28 -12.88 7.46 2.06
CA LYS A 28 -12.77 7.16 3.49
C LYS A 28 -11.44 6.50 3.79
N PHE A 29 -10.72 7.03 4.77
CA PHE A 29 -9.55 6.38 5.36
C PHE A 29 -9.99 5.61 6.60
N THR A 30 -9.68 4.32 6.67
CA THR A 30 -10.04 3.47 7.81
C THR A 30 -8.86 2.60 8.20
N TRP A 31 -8.63 2.49 9.50
CA TRP A 31 -7.63 1.56 10.02
C TRP A 31 -8.21 0.15 10.04
N THR A 32 -7.45 -0.82 9.58
CA THR A 32 -7.88 -2.23 9.54
C THR A 32 -6.84 -3.13 10.18
N GLY A 33 -7.28 -4.26 10.71
CA GLY A 33 -6.39 -5.25 11.30
C GLY A 33 -5.46 -5.84 10.22
N ARG A 34 -4.26 -6.27 10.64
CA ARG A 34 -3.27 -6.87 9.73
C ARG A 34 -3.85 -8.04 8.93
N GLU A 35 -4.72 -8.82 9.54
CA GLU A 35 -5.34 -9.98 8.88
C GLU A 35 -6.22 -9.60 7.69
N ALA A 36 -6.85 -8.43 7.72
CA ALA A 36 -7.63 -7.89 6.62
C ALA A 36 -6.79 -7.09 5.60
N ASN A 37 -5.49 -6.86 5.88
CA ASN A 37 -4.56 -6.15 5.00
C ASN A 37 -3.47 -7.06 4.41
N LYS A 38 -3.62 -8.38 4.50
CA LYS A 38 -2.58 -9.36 4.15
C LYS A 38 -2.02 -9.20 2.73
N VAL A 39 -2.89 -8.89 1.76
CA VAL A 39 -2.50 -8.72 0.35
C VAL A 39 -1.54 -7.54 0.19
N ALA A 40 -1.89 -6.37 0.74
CA ALA A 40 -1.03 -5.19 0.70
C ALA A 40 0.27 -5.40 1.47
N ASP A 41 0.20 -6.02 2.65
CA ASP A 41 1.38 -6.38 3.45
C ASP A 41 2.32 -7.33 2.68
N ARG A 42 1.76 -8.27 1.91
CA ARG A 42 2.53 -9.21 1.10
C ARG A 42 3.18 -8.53 -0.11
N LEU A 43 2.47 -7.60 -0.77
CA LEU A 43 3.03 -6.79 -1.86
C LEU A 43 4.17 -5.90 -1.37
N ALA A 44 4.02 -5.23 -0.24
CA ALA A 44 5.05 -4.35 0.32
C ALA A 44 6.35 -5.11 0.68
N LYS A 45 6.24 -6.41 0.99
CA LYS A 45 7.39 -7.29 1.28
C LYS A 45 7.91 -8.02 0.04
N ALA A 46 7.25 -7.90 -1.10
CA ALA A 46 7.72 -8.51 -2.33
C ALA A 46 9.00 -7.77 -2.77
N ARG A 47 10.06 -8.53 -3.05
CA ARG A 47 11.32 -7.96 -3.53
C ARG A 47 11.10 -7.39 -4.93
N LEU A 48 11.42 -6.12 -5.11
CA LEU A 48 11.54 -5.53 -6.45
C LEU A 48 12.77 -6.12 -7.16
N PRO A 49 12.75 -6.23 -8.50
CA PRO A 49 13.93 -6.58 -9.27
C PRO A 49 15.10 -5.65 -8.95
N ASP A 50 16.33 -6.15 -9.08
CA ASP A 50 17.52 -5.37 -8.79
C ASP A 50 17.57 -4.13 -9.69
N ASN A 51 17.96 -2.99 -9.09
CA ASN A 51 18.00 -1.68 -9.75
C ASN A 51 16.64 -1.15 -10.27
N CYS A 52 15.51 -1.68 -9.79
CA CYS A 52 14.18 -1.15 -10.10
C CYS A 52 13.56 -0.40 -8.90
N SER A 53 13.04 0.80 -9.16
CA SER A 53 12.27 1.59 -8.17
C SER A 53 10.77 1.28 -8.19
N PHE A 54 10.27 0.69 -9.27
CA PHE A 54 8.88 0.25 -9.41
C PHE A 54 8.79 -0.94 -10.37
N GLN A 55 7.70 -1.70 -10.25
CA GLN A 55 7.37 -2.78 -11.16
C GLN A 55 5.90 -2.67 -11.55
N PHE A 56 5.64 -2.58 -12.86
CA PHE A 56 4.29 -2.69 -13.40
C PHE A 56 3.95 -4.17 -13.60
N ASN A 57 2.76 -4.59 -13.17
CA ASN A 57 2.29 -5.96 -13.32
C ASN A 57 1.07 -5.96 -14.24
N PHE A 58 1.21 -6.55 -15.43
CA PHE A 58 0.10 -6.74 -16.36
C PHE A 58 -0.93 -7.76 -15.84
N TYR A 59 -0.46 -8.74 -15.08
CA TYR A 59 -1.29 -9.77 -14.44
C TYR A 59 -1.18 -9.69 -12.92
N VAL A 60 -2.10 -10.35 -12.21
CA VAL A 60 -2.03 -10.47 -10.75
C VAL A 60 -0.69 -11.10 -10.35
N PRO A 61 0.11 -10.46 -9.49
CA PRO A 61 1.39 -11.03 -9.06
C PRO A 61 1.20 -12.37 -8.35
N SER A 62 2.03 -13.35 -8.69
CA SER A 62 2.00 -14.69 -8.08
C SER A 62 2.17 -14.65 -6.56
N CYS A 63 2.90 -13.64 -6.05
CA CYS A 63 3.15 -13.47 -4.63
C CYS A 63 1.89 -13.19 -3.78
N VAL A 64 0.79 -12.72 -4.39
CA VAL A 64 -0.50 -12.46 -3.72
C VAL A 64 -1.65 -13.34 -4.18
N THR A 65 -1.47 -14.13 -5.23
CA THR A 65 -2.56 -14.93 -5.85
C THR A 65 -3.27 -15.82 -4.82
N ASN A 66 -2.50 -16.54 -3.99
CA ASN A 66 -3.07 -17.42 -2.95
C ASN A 66 -3.81 -16.64 -1.85
N LEU A 67 -3.41 -15.40 -1.55
CA LEU A 67 -4.10 -14.58 -0.55
C LEU A 67 -5.44 -14.10 -1.10
N LEU A 68 -5.45 -13.61 -2.34
CA LEU A 68 -6.68 -13.19 -3.02
C LEU A 68 -7.67 -14.34 -3.16
N HIS A 69 -7.21 -15.55 -3.50
CA HIS A 69 -8.07 -16.73 -3.54
C HIS A 69 -8.69 -17.04 -2.16
N LYS A 70 -7.90 -16.96 -1.08
CA LYS A 70 -8.41 -17.18 0.28
C LYS A 70 -9.45 -16.13 0.67
N ASP A 71 -9.20 -14.86 0.35
CA ASP A 71 -10.16 -13.79 0.64
C ASP A 71 -11.48 -14.02 -0.11
N TYR A 72 -11.41 -14.42 -1.38
CA TYR A 72 -12.60 -14.76 -2.18
C TYR A 72 -13.40 -15.92 -1.57
N VAL A 73 -12.75 -17.04 -1.21
CA VAL A 73 -13.43 -18.21 -0.63
C VAL A 73 -14.07 -17.88 0.72
N ASN A 74 -13.41 -17.06 1.55
CA ASN A 74 -13.92 -16.68 2.87
C ASN A 74 -14.93 -15.51 2.83
N SER A 75 -15.24 -14.99 1.64
CA SER A 75 -16.26 -13.94 1.46
C SER A 75 -17.67 -14.51 1.30
N PHE A 76 -17.82 -15.84 1.27
CA PHE A 76 -19.07 -16.60 1.29
C PHE A 76 -19.25 -17.30 2.63
#